data_AF-A0A2E2E5A1-F1
#
_entry.id   AF-A0A2E2E5A1-F1
#
_cell.length_a   1.000
_cell.length_b   1.000
_cell.length_c   1.000
_cell.angle_alpha   90.00
_cell.angle_beta   90.00
_cell.angle_gamma   90.00
#
_symmetry.space_group_name_H-M   'P 1'
#
loop_
_entity.id
_entity.type
_entity.pdbx_description
1 polymer ?
#
loop_
_entity_poly.entity_id
_entity_poly.type
_entity_poly.pdbx_seq_one_letter_code
_entity_poly.pdbx_strand_id
1 'polypeptide(L)'
;METVEQLPETLWIENELYRLHTAPLAVWLRQNGPIAFEQRSDACQRGYVGRWEIREGALWLIDLHGWCDGKRVRHTDLFNISGDVRAAWYSGQLVFEPAQDTLKEGTKALLQRVSVQDGMLMANRPGPI
;
A
#
# COMPACT_ATOMS: atom_id res chain seq x y z
N MET A 1 14.76 -23.75 -3.63
CA MET A 1 14.31 -22.77 -2.63
C MET A 1 13.11 -22.10 -3.25
N GLU A 2 11.91 -22.32 -2.70
CA GLU A 2 10.74 -21.54 -3.12
C GLU A 2 10.97 -20.09 -2.68
N THR A 3 10.91 -19.14 -3.61
CA THR A 3 10.98 -17.72 -3.27
C THR A 3 9.68 -17.37 -2.57
N VAL A 4 9.72 -17.12 -1.26
CA VAL A 4 8.53 -16.64 -0.56
C VAL A 4 8.28 -15.20 -1.00
N GLU A 5 7.27 -15.01 -1.84
CA GLU A 5 6.86 -13.69 -2.29
C GLU A 5 6.23 -12.91 -1.13
N GLN A 6 6.61 -11.64 -1.02
CA GLN A 6 6.09 -10.76 0.01
C GLN A 6 4.60 -10.50 -0.20
N LEU A 7 3.79 -10.68 0.85
CA LEU A 7 2.35 -10.45 0.82
C LEU A 7 2.07 -9.00 0.37
N PRO A 8 1.30 -8.81 -0.72
CA PRO A 8 0.99 -7.48 -1.22
C PRO A 8 0.05 -6.75 -0.26
N GLU A 9 0.13 -5.43 -0.32
CA GLU A 9 -0.81 -4.54 0.33
C GLU A 9 -2.11 -4.48 -0.51
N THR A 10 -3.17 -3.88 0.01
CA THR A 10 -4.41 -3.71 -0.76
C THR A 10 -4.60 -2.25 -1.14
N LEU A 11 -5.12 -2.00 -2.33
CA LEU A 11 -5.46 -0.67 -2.83
C LEU A 11 -6.89 -0.66 -3.37
N TRP A 12 -7.70 0.28 -2.91
CA TRP A 12 -9.04 0.55 -3.44
C TRP A 12 -9.01 1.74 -4.40
N ILE A 13 -9.63 1.60 -5.57
CA ILE A 13 -9.82 2.68 -6.55
C ILE A 13 -11.25 2.55 -7.08
N GLU A 14 -12.09 3.58 -6.93
CA GLU A 14 -13.48 3.57 -7.42
C GLU A 14 -14.26 2.29 -7.05
N ASN A 15 -14.11 1.84 -5.80
CA ASN A 15 -14.71 0.61 -5.24
C ASN A 15 -14.18 -0.72 -5.83
N GLU A 16 -13.14 -0.69 -6.65
CA GLU A 16 -12.44 -1.89 -7.11
C GLU A 16 -11.21 -2.18 -6.25
N LEU A 17 -10.98 -3.46 -5.98
CA LEU A 17 -9.87 -3.94 -5.14
C LEU A 17 -8.68 -4.38 -5.98
N TYR A 18 -7.52 -3.87 -5.62
CA TYR A 18 -6.24 -4.15 -6.24
C TYR A 18 -5.23 -4.70 -5.23
N ARG A 19 -4.32 -5.54 -5.71
CA ARG A 19 -3.10 -5.94 -5.00
C ARG A 19 -2.03 -4.89 -5.26
N LEU A 20 -1.56 -4.24 -4.21
CA LEU A 20 -0.52 -3.22 -4.24
C LEU A 20 0.83 -3.86 -3.94
N HIS A 21 1.72 -3.84 -4.93
CA HIS A 21 3.06 -4.44 -4.85
C HIS A 21 4.11 -3.48 -4.30
N THR A 22 3.76 -2.20 -4.21
CA THR A 22 4.56 -1.16 -3.56
C THR A 22 4.19 -1.03 -2.09
N ALA A 23 5.13 -0.57 -1.26
CA ALA A 23 4.91 -0.36 0.17
C ALA A 23 5.11 1.12 0.56
N PRO A 24 4.10 2.00 0.36
CA PRO A 24 4.25 3.43 0.62
C PRO A 24 4.58 3.74 2.09
N LEU A 25 4.04 2.95 3.03
CA LEU A 25 4.33 3.11 4.46
C LEU A 25 5.80 2.85 4.81
N ALA A 26 6.49 1.99 4.06
CA ALA A 26 7.90 1.70 4.28
C ALA A 26 8.78 2.95 4.11
N VAL A 27 8.37 3.91 3.27
CA VAL A 27 9.07 5.19 3.10
C VAL A 27 9.03 6.00 4.39
N TRP A 28 7.85 6.12 4.99
CA TRP A 28 7.66 6.84 6.24
C TRP A 28 8.41 6.18 7.40
N LEU A 29 8.34 4.84 7.52
CA LEU A 29 9.02 4.10 8.58
C LEU A 29 10.54 4.27 8.54
N ARG A 30 11.14 4.32 7.35
CA ARG A 30 12.58 4.60 7.19
C ARG A 30 12.96 6.00 7.66
N GLN A 31 12.06 6.98 7.53
CA GLN A 31 12.32 8.38 7.86
C GLN A 31 12.06 8.72 9.33
N ASN A 32 11.08 8.07 9.95
CA ASN A 32 10.59 8.46 11.28
C ASN A 32 11.07 7.56 12.43
N GLY A 33 11.91 6.55 12.13
CA GLY A 33 12.47 5.65 13.13
C GLY A 33 11.55 4.46 13.46
N PRO A 34 12.09 3.38 14.06
CA PRO A 34 11.56 2.06 13.81
C PRO A 34 10.48 1.70 14.83
N ILE A 35 9.22 1.79 14.41
CA ILE A 35 8.34 0.68 14.74
C ILE A 35 8.84 -0.51 13.93
N ALA A 36 9.53 -1.42 14.60
CA ALA A 36 9.98 -2.68 14.02
C ALA A 36 8.80 -3.65 14.10
N PHE A 37 8.05 -3.77 13.00
CA PHE A 37 6.94 -4.71 12.96
C PHE A 37 7.42 -6.16 13.07
N GLU A 38 6.73 -6.94 13.88
CA GLU A 38 7.02 -8.35 14.08
C GLU A 38 6.65 -9.16 12.84
N GLN A 39 7.61 -9.87 12.27
CA GLN A 39 7.33 -10.90 11.27
C GLN A 39 6.63 -12.08 11.94
N ARG A 40 5.31 -12.19 11.73
CA ARG A 40 4.48 -13.31 12.24
C ARG A 40 4.16 -14.37 11.20
N SER A 41 4.64 -14.20 9.96
CA SER A 41 4.47 -15.14 8.86
C SER A 41 5.62 -14.96 7.87
N ASP A 42 6.10 -16.06 7.27
CA ASP A 42 7.14 -16.04 6.24
C ASP A 42 6.67 -15.32 4.96
N ALA A 43 5.36 -15.34 4.70
CA ALA A 43 4.75 -14.60 3.60
C ALA A 43 4.72 -13.09 3.84
N CYS A 44 4.92 -12.60 5.08
CA CYS A 44 4.88 -11.17 5.41
C CYS A 44 6.15 -10.76 6.18
N GLN A 45 7.27 -10.71 5.46
CA GLN A 45 8.59 -10.35 6.00
C GLN A 45 8.66 -8.92 6.53
N ARG A 46 7.72 -8.05 6.11
CA ARG A 46 7.64 -6.67 6.61
C ARG A 46 7.01 -6.60 8.00
N GLY A 47 6.32 -7.65 8.44
CA GLY A 47 5.54 -7.67 9.68
C GLY A 47 4.25 -6.84 9.65
N TYR A 48 3.95 -6.20 8.52
CA TYR A 48 2.72 -5.43 8.33
C TYR A 48 2.17 -5.50 6.90
N VAL A 49 0.85 -5.28 6.80
CA VAL A 49 0.11 -5.09 5.55
C VAL A 49 -0.71 -3.80 5.66
N GLY A 50 -0.44 -2.85 4.77
CA GLY A 50 -1.24 -1.63 4.63
C GLY A 50 -2.48 -1.87 3.78
N ARG A 51 -3.55 -1.13 4.08
CA ARG A 51 -4.71 -0.99 3.19
C ARG A 51 -4.84 0.47 2.78
N TRP A 52 -4.92 0.69 1.48
CA TRP A 52 -4.90 2.00 0.87
C TRP A 52 -6.16 2.24 0.06
N GLU A 53 -6.47 3.51 -0.13
CA GLU A 53 -7.51 3.98 -1.03
C GLU A 53 -7.00 5.17 -1.81
N ILE A 54 -7.35 5.21 -3.09
CA ILE A 54 -7.24 6.40 -3.91
C ILE A 54 -8.63 7.02 -3.98
N ARG A 55 -8.78 8.18 -3.34
CA ARG A 55 -10.00 8.97 -3.38
C ARG A 55 -9.65 10.45 -3.47
N GLU A 56 -10.49 11.19 -4.19
CA GLU A 56 -10.31 12.64 -4.40
C GLU A 56 -8.92 13.01 -4.96
N GLY A 57 -8.35 12.13 -5.80
CA GLY A 57 -7.04 12.33 -6.39
C GLY A 57 -5.85 12.20 -5.44
N ALA A 58 -6.04 11.66 -4.22
CA ALA A 58 -4.98 11.46 -3.25
C ALA A 58 -4.92 10.00 -2.77
N LEU A 59 -3.74 9.59 -2.31
CA LEU A 59 -3.47 8.30 -1.69
C LEU A 59 -3.72 8.40 -0.17
N TRP A 60 -4.52 7.50 0.36
CA TRP A 60 -4.90 7.42 1.77
C TRP A 60 -4.57 6.05 2.35
N LEU A 61 -3.99 6.01 3.55
CA LEU A 61 -3.88 4.81 4.36
C LEU A 61 -5.15 4.71 5.22
N ILE A 62 -5.96 3.68 4.98
CA ILE A 62 -7.27 3.49 5.61
C ILE A 62 -7.27 2.36 6.65
N ASP A 63 -6.28 1.46 6.59
CA ASP A 63 -6.09 0.43 7.60
C ASP A 63 -4.63 -0.01 7.63
N LEU A 64 -4.21 -0.55 8.77
CA LEU A 64 -2.90 -1.15 8.93
C LEU A 64 -3.05 -2.40 9.79
N HIS A 65 -2.50 -3.49 9.29
CA HIS A 65 -2.41 -4.74 10.03
C HIS A 65 -0.94 -5.05 10.29
N GLY A 66 -0.46 -4.71 11.48
CA GLY A 66 0.88 -5.04 11.94
C GLY A 66 0.92 -5.26 13.45
N TRP A 67 2.04 -5.81 13.94
CA TRP A 67 2.29 -6.01 15.35
C TRP A 67 3.63 -5.43 15.79
N CYS A 68 3.68 -4.89 17.00
CA CYS A 68 4.90 -4.46 17.68
C CYS A 68 4.74 -4.77 19.17
N ASP A 69 5.77 -5.35 19.79
CA ASP A 69 5.81 -5.74 21.21
C ASP A 69 4.56 -6.54 21.66
N GLY A 70 4.18 -7.53 20.86
CA GLY A 70 3.02 -8.40 21.09
C GLY A 70 1.67 -7.75 20.79
N LYS A 71 1.62 -6.43 20.55
CA LYS A 71 0.39 -5.66 20.38
C LYS A 71 0.12 -5.38 18.92
N ARG A 72 -1.16 -5.44 18.54
CA ARG A 72 -1.60 -4.99 17.21
C ARG A 72 -1.45 -3.48 17.13
N VAL A 73 -0.83 -3.00 16.07
CA VAL A 73 -0.64 -1.58 15.75
C VAL A 73 -1.55 -1.23 14.58
N ARG A 74 -2.38 -0.21 14.74
CA ARG A 74 -3.20 0.38 13.68
C ARG A 74 -2.53 1.64 13.12
N HIS A 75 -3.02 2.11 11.97
CA HIS A 75 -2.54 3.37 11.38
C HIS A 75 -2.85 4.56 12.29
N THR A 76 -3.99 4.55 12.98
CA THR A 76 -4.36 5.56 13.99
C THR A 76 -3.33 5.66 15.12
N ASP A 77 -2.79 4.52 15.55
CA ASP A 77 -1.77 4.46 16.60
C ASP A 77 -0.43 5.01 16.10
N LEU A 78 -0.09 4.72 14.84
CA LEU A 78 1.15 5.14 14.20
C LEU A 78 1.22 6.65 13.95
N PHE A 79 0.09 7.26 13.57
CA PHE A 79 -0.01 8.67 13.22
C PHE A 79 -0.63 9.54 14.32
N ASN A 80 -1.05 8.94 15.44
CA ASN A 80 -1.76 9.61 16.54
C ASN A 80 -2.98 10.42 16.06
N ILE A 81 -3.79 9.81 15.19
CA ILE A 81 -5.04 10.39 14.65
C ILE A 81 -6.20 9.39 14.76
N SER A 82 -7.43 9.84 14.55
CA SER A 82 -8.64 9.04 14.69
C SER A 82 -9.30 8.60 13.37
N GLY A 83 -8.63 8.75 12.23
CA GLY A 83 -9.19 8.40 10.93
C GLY A 83 -8.10 8.10 9.90
N ASP A 84 -8.51 8.04 8.63
CA ASP A 84 -7.62 7.72 7.53
C ASP A 84 -6.52 8.77 7.36
N VAL A 85 -5.34 8.32 6.94
CA VAL A 85 -4.15 9.16 6.85
C VAL A 85 -3.86 9.46 5.38
N ARG A 86 -3.91 10.73 4.97
CA ARG A 86 -3.40 11.11 3.65
C ARG A 86 -1.89 10.89 3.60
N ALA A 87 -1.41 10.19 2.58
CA ALA A 87 -0.01 9.80 2.41
C ALA A 87 0.90 10.96 1.94
N ALA A 88 0.81 12.12 2.59
CA ALA A 88 1.51 13.34 2.16
C ALA A 88 3.05 13.22 2.18
N TRP A 89 3.59 12.22 2.88
CA TRP A 89 5.03 11.90 2.89
C TRP A 89 5.48 11.13 1.64
N TYR A 90 4.56 10.57 0.86
CA TYR A 90 4.89 9.62 -0.19
C TYR A 90 4.96 10.31 -1.56
N SER A 91 6.14 10.21 -2.17
CA SER A 91 6.40 10.55 -3.57
C SER A 91 7.07 9.34 -4.24
N GLY A 92 6.45 8.80 -5.29
CA GLY A 92 6.89 7.56 -5.92
C GLY A 92 5.87 6.98 -6.90
N GLN A 93 6.17 5.82 -7.44
CA GLN A 93 5.26 5.09 -8.31
C GLN A 93 4.56 3.99 -7.52
N LEU A 94 3.23 3.93 -7.61
CA LEU A 94 2.46 2.77 -7.16
C LEU A 94 2.43 1.75 -8.30
N VAL A 95 2.63 0.48 -7.96
CA VAL A 95 2.53 -0.66 -8.88
C VAL A 95 1.51 -1.62 -8.31
N PHE A 96 0.45 -1.91 -9.06
CA PHE A 96 -0.66 -2.71 -8.58
C PHE A 96 -1.31 -3.50 -9.71
N GLU A 97 -2.07 -4.53 -9.37
CA GLU A 97 -2.85 -5.32 -10.33
C GLU A 97 -4.22 -5.67 -9.74
N PRO A 98 -5.25 -5.94 -10.57
CA PRO A 98 -6.55 -6.36 -10.06
C PRO A 98 -6.41 -7.59 -9.15
N ALA A 99 -7.23 -7.66 -8.10
CA ALA A 99 -7.25 -8.84 -7.26
C ALA A 99 -7.68 -10.08 -8.08
N GLN A 100 -7.08 -11.25 -7.82
CA GLN A 100 -7.30 -12.42 -8.68
C GLN A 100 -8.76 -12.89 -8.69
N ASP A 101 -9.44 -12.70 -7.58
CA ASP A 101 -10.87 -12.98 -7.37
C ASP A 101 -11.79 -12.00 -8.11
N THR A 102 -11.28 -10.85 -8.58
CA THR A 102 -12.04 -9.89 -9.40
C THR A 102 -11.83 -10.09 -10.90
N LEU A 103 -10.89 -10.96 -11.31
CA LEU A 103 -10.62 -11.22 -12.73
C LEU A 103 -11.59 -12.26 -13.29
N LYS A 104 -12.11 -11.98 -14.49
CA LYS A 104 -12.86 -12.99 -15.26
C LYS A 104 -11.92 -14.11 -15.70
N GLU A 105 -12.42 -15.34 -15.70
CA GLU A 105 -11.68 -16.52 -16.15
C GLU A 105 -11.06 -16.28 -17.55
N GLY A 106 -9.76 -16.58 -17.69
CA GLY A 106 -9.00 -16.32 -18.90
C GLY A 106 -8.43 -14.90 -19.06
N THR A 107 -8.72 -13.97 -18.15
CA THR A 107 -8.14 -12.62 -18.15
C THR A 107 -6.80 -12.62 -17.45
N LYS A 108 -5.76 -12.09 -18.11
CA LYS A 108 -4.46 -11.87 -17.46
C LYS A 108 -4.51 -10.61 -16.60
N ALA A 109 -4.07 -10.70 -15.35
CA ALA A 109 -3.83 -9.52 -14.51
C ALA A 109 -2.81 -8.61 -15.20
N LEU A 110 -3.19 -7.37 -15.50
CA LEU A 110 -2.27 -6.38 -16.03
C LEU A 110 -1.73 -5.54 -14.88
N LEU A 111 -0.39 -5.47 -14.76
CA LEU A 111 0.26 -4.53 -13.86
C LEU A 111 0.00 -3.10 -14.32
N GLN A 112 -0.62 -2.34 -13.44
CA GLN A 112 -0.91 -0.93 -13.57
C GLN A 112 0.10 -0.11 -12.77
N ARG A 113 0.30 1.13 -13.21
CA ARG A 113 1.25 2.07 -12.62
C ARG A 113 0.64 3.46 -12.57
N VAL A 114 0.75 4.12 -11.43
CA VAL A 114 0.42 5.53 -11.27
C VAL A 114 1.52 6.23 -10.49
N SER A 115 1.83 7.48 -10.87
CA SER A 115 2.80 8.30 -10.15
C SER A 115 2.07 9.10 -9.06
N VAL A 116 2.69 9.20 -7.89
CA VAL A 116 2.21 9.96 -6.74
C VAL A 116 3.28 10.97 -6.36
N GLN A 117 2.88 12.20 -6.10
CA GLN A 117 3.74 13.26 -5.58
C GLN A 117 3.07 13.89 -4.36
N ASP A 118 3.75 13.85 -3.21
CA ASP A 118 3.28 14.38 -1.93
C ASP A 118 1.87 13.87 -1.56
N GLY A 119 1.64 12.58 -1.83
CA GLY A 119 0.36 11.90 -1.63
C GLY A 119 -0.70 12.17 -2.70
N MET A 120 -0.44 13.03 -3.70
CA MET A 120 -1.37 13.34 -4.78
C MET A 120 -1.09 12.49 -6.02
N LEU A 121 -2.12 11.97 -6.66
CA LEU A 121 -1.99 11.32 -7.95
C LEU A 121 -1.57 12.34 -9.00
N MET A 122 -0.53 12.00 -9.75
CA MET A 122 -0.15 12.74 -10.92
C MET A 122 -1.01 12.24 -12.08
N ALA A 123 -1.70 13.15 -12.75
CA ALA A 123 -2.28 12.85 -14.05
C ALA A 123 -1.15 12.28 -14.93
N ASN A 124 -1.41 11.14 -15.58
CA ASN A 124 -0.52 10.64 -16.61
C ASN A 124 -0.42 11.75 -17.67
N ARG A 125 0.61 12.59 -17.60
CA ARG A 125 0.96 13.44 -18.73
C ARG A 125 1.38 12.47 -19.82
N PRO A 126 0.65 12.34 -20.93
CA PRO A 126 1.28 11.77 -22.11
C PRO A 126 2.52 12.64 -22.34
N GLY A 127 3.71 12.01 -22.33
CA GLY A 127 4.92 12.71 -22.73
C GLY A 127 4.71 13.33 -24.12
N PRO A 128 5.38 14.44 -24.45
CA PRO A 128 5.29 14.99 -25.78
C PRO A 128 5.68 13.90 -26.81
N ILE A 129 4.82 13.75 -27.82
CA ILE A 129 5.01 12.90 -29.00
C ILE A 129 6.21 13.42 -29.78
#